data_AF-A0A151ELD8-F1
#
_entry.id   AF-A0A151ELD8-F1
#
_cell.length_a   1.000
_cell.length_b   1.000
_cell.length_c   1.000
_cell.angle_alpha   90.00
_cell.angle_beta   90.00
_cell.angle_gamma   90.00
#
_symmetry.space_group_name_H-M   'P 1'
#
loop_
_entity.id
_entity.type
_entity.pdbx_description
1 polymer ?
#
loop_
_entity_poly.entity_id
_entity_poly.type
_entity_poly.pdbx_seq_one_letter_code
_entity_poly.pdbx_strand_id
1 'polypeptide(L)'
;MNTDDQKTPEEEKLPTGAGICIGIIIGFGLGILVGFVLDSLALGIVIGVGVGIVFGYIIEKKFSTKMFTLTSRGKIIMGSIIIVCAVLLLLFFKYYFVLIAIYITLFLLSPLILYLLSKWD
;
A
#
# COMPACT_ATOMS: atom_id res chain seq x y z
N MET A 1 41.74 -38.67 20.49
CA MET A 1 40.70 -37.96 21.24
C MET A 1 41.02 -36.47 21.16
N ASN A 2 40.38 -35.74 20.25
CA ASN A 2 39.77 -34.45 20.57
C ASN A 2 38.71 -34.15 19.51
N THR A 3 37.48 -33.95 19.96
CA THR A 3 36.28 -33.73 19.18
C THR A 3 35.88 -32.28 19.41
N ASP A 4 36.41 -31.36 18.61
CA ASP A 4 36.03 -29.97 18.67
C ASP A 4 35.34 -29.55 17.37
N ASP A 5 34.10 -29.09 17.57
CA ASP A 5 33.38 -28.09 16.78
C ASP A 5 32.80 -28.52 15.43
N GLN A 6 31.93 -29.53 15.48
CA GLN A 6 30.73 -29.47 14.63
C GLN A 6 29.82 -28.35 15.14
N LYS A 7 30.08 -27.11 14.71
CA LYS A 7 29.11 -26.02 14.80
C LYS A 7 27.94 -26.42 13.90
N THR A 8 26.92 -27.04 14.50
CA THR A 8 25.60 -27.18 13.89
C THR A 8 25.21 -25.80 13.34
N PRO A 9 24.66 -25.67 12.12
CA PRO A 9 24.12 -24.39 11.69
C PRO A 9 23.00 -24.04 12.66
N GLU A 10 23.33 -23.21 13.66
CA GLU A 10 22.36 -22.62 14.57
C GLU A 10 21.32 -21.97 13.65
N GLU A 11 20.08 -22.46 13.72
CA GLU A 11 18.97 -21.84 13.02
C GLU A 11 18.95 -20.37 13.46
N GLU A 12 19.43 -19.46 12.61
CA GLU A 12 19.34 -18.02 12.81
C GLU A 12 17.85 -17.65 12.85
N LYS A 13 17.25 -17.75 14.03
CA LYS A 13 15.95 -17.19 14.31
C LYS A 13 16.10 -15.69 14.15
N LEU A 14 15.41 -15.14 13.15
CA LEU A 14 15.32 -13.70 12.97
C LEU A 14 14.98 -13.05 14.32
N PRO A 15 15.72 -12.00 14.73
CA PRO A 15 15.47 -11.35 16.00
C PRO A 15 14.04 -10.83 16.06
N THR A 16 13.41 -10.92 17.22
CA THR A 16 12.08 -10.36 17.47
C THR A 16 12.09 -8.88 17.10
N GLY A 17 11.15 -8.45 16.25
CA GLY A 17 11.05 -7.13 15.64
C GLY A 17 11.59 -7.02 14.21
N ALA A 18 12.33 -8.01 13.70
CA ALA A 18 12.90 -7.96 12.36
C ALA A 18 11.83 -7.89 11.25
N GLY A 19 10.71 -8.60 11.43
CA GLY A 19 9.62 -8.58 10.46
C GLY A 19 8.94 -7.21 10.42
N ILE A 20 8.72 -6.58 11.57
CA ILE A 20 8.20 -5.21 11.67
C ILE A 20 9.14 -4.21 11.00
N CYS A 21 10.45 -4.29 11.23
CA CYS A 21 11.44 -3.42 10.59
C CYS A 21 11.42 -3.54 9.06
N ILE A 22 11.41 -4.78 8.54
CA ILE A 22 11.30 -5.04 7.09
C ILE A 22 9.99 -4.45 6.55
N GLY A 23 8.89 -4.66 7.28
CA GLY A 23 7.59 -4.10 6.97
C GLY A 23 7.60 -2.58 6.87
N ILE A 24 8.22 -1.89 7.84
CA ILE A 24 8.34 -0.42 7.84
C ILE A 24 9.12 0.07 6.62
N ILE A 25 10.27 -0.54 6.30
CA ILE A 25 11.11 -0.10 5.17
C ILE A 25 10.34 -0.23 3.85
N ILE A 26 9.68 -1.37 3.64
CA ILE A 26 8.86 -1.62 2.43
C ILE A 26 7.67 -0.66 2.41
N GLY A 27 6.97 -0.53 3.53
CA GLY A 27 5.82 0.36 3.69
C GLY A 27 6.17 1.82 3.47
N PHE A 28 7.34 2.28 3.92
CA PHE A 28 7.81 3.65 3.74
C PHE A 28 8.09 3.95 2.25
N GLY A 29 8.77 3.05 1.54
CA GLY A 29 9.01 3.20 0.10
C GLY A 29 7.71 3.26 -0.71
N LEU A 30 6.76 2.37 -0.41
CA LEU A 30 5.42 2.40 -0.99
C LEU A 30 4.65 3.67 -0.59
N GLY A 31 4.78 4.10 0.65
CA GLY A 31 4.13 5.28 1.18
C GLY A 31 4.58 6.57 0.51
N ILE A 32 5.87 6.68 0.14
CA ILE A 32 6.37 7.80 -0.66
C ILE A 32 5.70 7.84 -2.03
N LEU A 33 5.61 6.69 -2.72
CA LEU A 33 4.96 6.60 -4.03
C LEU A 33 3.48 6.98 -3.95
N VAL A 34 2.76 6.47 -2.95
CA VAL A 34 1.35 6.80 -2.71
C VAL A 34 1.20 8.28 -2.34
N GLY A 35 2.08 8.82 -1.51
CA GLY A 35 2.07 10.22 -1.08
C GLY A 35 2.32 11.19 -2.23
N PHE A 36 3.19 10.81 -3.16
CA PHE A 36 3.43 11.57 -4.40
C PHE A 36 2.18 11.61 -5.28
N VAL A 37 1.45 10.50 -5.40
CA VAL A 37 0.18 10.44 -6.15
C VAL A 37 -0.94 11.24 -5.46
N LEU A 38 -0.89 11.39 -4.14
CA LEU A 38 -1.89 12.10 -3.34
C LEU A 38 -1.54 13.59 -3.13
N ASP A 39 -0.43 14.09 -3.70
CA ASP A 39 0.13 15.42 -3.42
C ASP A 39 0.34 15.68 -1.90
N SER A 40 0.47 14.61 -1.12
CA SER A 40 0.63 14.65 0.33
C SER A 40 1.53 13.51 0.79
N LEU A 41 2.83 13.81 0.79
CA LEU A 41 3.89 12.90 1.25
C LEU A 41 3.66 12.42 2.69
N ALA A 42 3.20 13.32 3.57
CA ALA A 42 2.90 12.99 4.97
C ALA A 42 1.82 11.90 5.08
N LEU A 43 0.70 12.07 4.35
CA LEU A 43 -0.38 11.07 4.33
C LEU A 43 0.09 9.75 3.73
N GLY A 44 0.83 9.80 2.62
CA GLY A 44 1.37 8.61 1.97
C GLY A 44 2.30 7.81 2.89
N ILE A 45 3.22 8.47 3.58
CA ILE A 45 4.15 7.85 4.53
C ILE A 45 3.38 7.21 5.70
N VAL A 46 2.42 7.91 6.30
CA VAL A 46 1.63 7.39 7.41
C VAL A 46 0.86 6.13 7.00
N ILE A 47 0.22 6.16 5.83
CA ILE A 47 -0.50 5.01 5.28
C ILE A 47 0.46 3.86 4.97
N GLY A 48 1.57 4.17 4.29
CA GLY A 48 2.56 3.18 3.89
C GLY A 48 3.23 2.49 5.07
N VAL A 49 3.68 3.25 6.06
CA VAL A 49 4.26 2.71 7.31
C VAL A 49 3.21 1.93 8.11
N GLY A 50 1.98 2.44 8.22
CA GLY A 50 0.89 1.73 8.89
C GLY A 50 0.63 0.35 8.29
N VAL A 51 0.54 0.27 6.96
CA VAL A 51 0.40 -1.01 6.23
C VAL A 51 1.65 -1.88 6.39
N GLY A 52 2.83 -1.26 6.31
CA GLY A 52 4.12 -1.93 6.49
C GLY A 52 4.26 -2.62 7.85
N ILE A 53 3.89 -1.96 8.94
CA ILE A 53 3.92 -2.52 10.29
C ILE A 53 3.00 -3.72 10.41
N VAL A 54 1.76 -3.62 9.91
CA VAL A 54 0.79 -4.73 9.95
C VAL A 54 1.30 -5.91 9.14
N PHE A 55 1.86 -5.66 7.97
CA PHE A 55 2.44 -6.69 7.10
C PHE A 55 3.65 -7.35 7.76
N GLY A 56 4.55 -6.56 8.32
CA GLY A 56 5.73 -7.01 9.04
C GLY A 56 5.40 -7.85 10.28
N TYR A 57 4.40 -7.44 11.06
CA TYR A 57 3.90 -8.18 12.21
C TYR A 57 3.31 -9.55 11.83
N ILE A 58 2.54 -9.61 10.73
CA ILE A 58 1.98 -10.87 10.21
C ILE A 58 3.09 -11.81 9.74
N ILE A 59 4.11 -11.28 9.07
CA ILE A 59 5.28 -12.04 8.64
C ILE A 59 6.01 -12.59 9.86
N GLU A 60 6.32 -11.74 10.84
CA GLU A 60 7.07 -12.12 12.05
C GLU A 60 6.34 -13.20 12.86
N LYS A 61 5.04 -13.01 13.08
CA LYS A 61 4.19 -13.98 13.79
C LYS A 61 4.13 -15.34 13.07
N LYS A 62 4.23 -15.35 11.73
CA LYS A 62 4.31 -16.59 10.95
C LYS A 62 5.71 -17.19 10.91
N PHE A 63 6.74 -16.35 10.90
CA PHE A 63 8.14 -16.76 10.82
C PHE A 63 8.61 -17.48 12.09
N SER A 64 8.09 -17.07 13.25
CA SER A 64 8.44 -17.68 14.54
C SER A 64 7.97 -19.13 14.73
N THR A 65 7.18 -19.69 13.80
CA THR A 65 6.56 -21.02 13.97
C THR A 65 7.10 -22.10 13.02
N LYS A 66 7.74 -21.78 11.90
CA LYS A 66 8.55 -22.73 11.09
C LYS A 66 9.13 -22.01 9.88
N MET A 67 10.41 -22.26 9.62
CA MET A 67 11.11 -21.87 8.40
C MET A 67 10.24 -22.11 7.17
N PHE A 68 10.14 -21.05 6.37
CA PHE A 68 9.89 -20.99 4.94
C PHE A 68 9.72 -22.34 4.22
N THR A 69 8.55 -22.96 4.35
CA THR A 69 8.08 -23.92 3.35
C THR A 69 7.14 -23.18 2.42
N LEU A 70 7.57 -23.11 1.16
CA LEU A 70 6.79 -22.66 0.03
C LEU A 70 5.47 -23.44 -0.04
N THR A 71 4.39 -22.94 0.57
CA THR A 71 2.98 -23.21 0.22
C THR A 71 2.05 -22.50 1.20
N SER A 72 1.78 -21.24 0.94
CA SER A 72 0.47 -20.64 1.29
C SER A 72 0.12 -19.61 0.22
N ARG A 73 0.09 -20.11 -1.02
CA ARG A 73 -0.24 -19.37 -2.24
C ARG A 73 -1.56 -18.58 -2.10
N GLY A 74 -2.54 -19.00 -1.30
CA GLY A 74 -3.83 -18.30 -1.19
C GLY A 74 -3.89 -17.08 -0.25
N LYS A 75 -3.15 -17.07 0.87
CA LYS A 75 -3.36 -16.05 1.94
C LYS A 75 -2.52 -14.79 1.76
N ILE A 76 -1.35 -14.90 1.12
CA ILE A 76 -0.50 -13.75 0.76
C ILE A 76 -1.11 -13.01 -0.45
N ILE A 77 -1.73 -13.76 -1.38
CA ILE A 77 -2.55 -13.18 -2.45
C ILE A 77 -3.73 -12.40 -1.85
N MET A 78 -4.40 -12.90 -0.81
CA MET A 78 -5.49 -12.16 -0.14
C MET A 78 -5.04 -10.83 0.47
N GLY A 79 -3.88 -10.79 1.13
CA GLY A 79 -3.32 -9.55 1.68
C GLY A 79 -2.90 -8.56 0.60
N SER A 80 -2.26 -9.06 -0.47
CA SER A 80 -1.90 -8.24 -1.64
C SER A 80 -3.15 -7.72 -2.37
N ILE A 81 -4.20 -8.54 -2.50
CA ILE A 81 -5.50 -8.12 -3.05
C ILE A 81 -6.13 -7.04 -2.19
N ILE A 82 -6.08 -7.14 -0.86
CA ILE A 82 -6.63 -6.09 0.01
C ILE A 82 -5.88 -4.77 -0.18
N ILE A 83 -4.55 -4.82 -0.27
CA ILE A 83 -3.72 -3.62 -0.51
C ILE A 83 -3.99 -3.05 -1.90
N VAL A 84 -3.99 -3.89 -2.94
CA VAL A 84 -4.30 -3.48 -4.32
C VAL A 84 -5.71 -2.94 -4.40
N CYS A 85 -6.70 -3.59 -3.77
CA CYS A 85 -8.09 -3.16 -3.74
C CYS A 85 -8.25 -1.83 -2.98
N ALA A 86 -7.54 -1.64 -1.86
CA ALA A 86 -7.55 -0.38 -1.13
C ALA A 86 -6.91 0.76 -1.95
N VAL A 87 -5.79 0.49 -2.63
CA VAL A 87 -5.15 1.45 -3.54
C VAL A 87 -6.06 1.76 -4.74
N LEU A 88 -6.68 0.74 -5.33
CA LEU A 88 -7.63 0.89 -6.45
C LEU A 88 -8.85 1.71 -6.01
N LEU A 89 -9.37 1.45 -4.81
CA LEU A 89 -10.52 2.17 -4.25
C LEU A 89 -10.16 3.62 -3.94
N LEU A 90 -8.96 3.90 -3.43
CA LEU A 90 -8.45 5.27 -3.26
C LEU A 90 -8.31 6.00 -4.60
N LEU A 91 -7.79 5.34 -5.63
CA LEU A 91 -7.73 5.90 -6.99
C LEU A 91 -9.14 6.18 -7.53
N PHE A 92 -10.08 5.27 -7.30
CA PHE A 92 -11.47 5.44 -7.71
C PHE A 92 -12.12 6.64 -7.02
N PHE A 93 -11.89 6.82 -5.72
CA PHE A 93 -12.41 7.96 -4.97
C PHE A 93 -11.84 9.29 -5.47
N LYS A 94 -10.54 9.35 -5.75
CA LYS A 94 -9.90 10.55 -6.31
C LYS A 94 -10.44 10.87 -7.70
N TYR A 95 -10.57 9.86 -8.56
CA TYR A 95 -11.10 10.03 -9.90
C TYR A 95 -12.55 10.48 -9.87
N TYR A 96 -13.36 9.91 -8.97
CA TYR A 96 -14.76 10.29 -8.79
C TYR A 96 -14.92 11.76 -8.37
N PHE A 97 -14.06 12.23 -7.46
CA PHE A 97 -14.05 13.63 -7.04
C PHE A 97 -13.74 14.59 -8.20
N VAL A 98 -12.73 14.27 -9.02
CA VAL A 98 -12.38 15.06 -10.22
C VAL A 98 -13.52 15.07 -11.22
N LEU A 99 -14.17 13.92 -11.44
CA LEU A 99 -15.30 13.79 -12.36
C LEU A 99 -16.50 14.66 -11.94
N ILE A 100 -16.79 14.71 -10.63
CA ILE A 100 -17.81 15.59 -10.07
C ILE A 100 -17.44 17.06 -10.31
N ALA A 101 -16.19 17.46 -10.07
CA ALA A 101 -15.75 18.84 -10.27
C ALA A 101 -15.89 19.27 -11.75
N ILE A 102 -15.53 18.39 -12.69
CA ILE A 102 -15.71 18.63 -14.13
C ILE A 102 -17.20 18.74 -14.47
N TYR A 103 -18.02 17.82 -13.96
CA TYR A 103 -19.47 17.84 -14.18
C TYR A 103 -20.12 19.13 -13.69
N ILE A 104 -19.76 19.59 -12.49
CA ILE A 104 -20.24 20.86 -11.92
C ILE A 104 -19.81 22.04 -12.79
N THR A 105 -18.55 22.04 -13.25
CA THR A 105 -18.03 23.11 -14.11
C THR A 105 -18.76 23.18 -15.44
N LEU A 106 -19.00 22.03 -16.09
CA LEU A 106 -19.78 21.94 -17.33
C LEU A 106 -21.24 22.37 -17.11
N PHE A 107 -21.84 21.97 -15.99
CA PHE A 107 -23.20 22.38 -15.64
C PHE A 107 -23.31 23.90 -15.46
N LEU A 108 -22.33 24.52 -14.82
CA LEU A 108 -22.23 25.98 -14.67
C LEU A 108 -21.96 26.70 -16.01
N LEU A 109 -21.22 26.07 -16.92
CA LEU A 109 -20.95 26.63 -18.25
C LEU A 109 -22.14 26.50 -19.22
N SER A 110 -23.02 25.51 -19.00
CA SER A 110 -24.21 25.26 -19.82
C SER A 110 -25.07 26.51 -20.10
N PRO A 111 -25.50 27.30 -19.10
CA PRO A 111 -26.27 28.52 -19.36
C PRO A 111 -25.48 29.59 -20.12
N LEU A 112 -24.16 29.66 -19.94
CA LEU A 112 -23.30 30.61 -20.66
C LEU A 112 -23.20 30.26 -22.15
N ILE A 113 -23.10 28.97 -22.47
CA ILE A 113 -23.07 28.46 -23.85
C ILE A 113 -24.41 28.75 -24.55
N LEU A 114 -25.54 28.50 -23.88
CA LEU A 114 -26.87 28.82 -24.39
C LEU A 114 -27.05 30.34 -24.62
N TYR A 115 -26.56 31.17 -23.70
CA TYR A 115 -26.59 32.62 -23.86
C TYR A 115 -25.74 33.11 -25.05
N LEU A 116 -24.54 32.55 -25.24
CA LEU A 116 -23.68 32.88 -26.37
C LEU A 116 -24.30 32.46 -27.71
N LEU A 117 -24.91 31.29 -27.79
CA LEU A 117 -25.62 30.82 -28.99
C LEU A 117 -26.80 31.73 -29.34
N SER A 118 -27.61 32.11 -28.34
CA SER A 118 -28.77 33.00 -28.53
C SER A 118 -28.41 34.41 -29.03
N LYS A 119 -27.15 34.83 -28.94
CA LYS A 119 -26.70 36.17 -29.37
C LYS A 119 -26.28 36.21 -30.85
N TRP A 120 -26.09 35.05 -31.47
CA TRP A 120 -25.64 34.91 -32.85
C TRP A 120 -26.76 34.57 -33.84
N ASP A 121 -27.97 34.30 -33.36
CA ASP A 121 -29.23 34.33 -34.12
C ASP A 121 -29.84 35.74 -34.11
#